data_AF-A0A6C0CQB6-F1
#
_entry.id   AF-A0A6C0CQB6-F1
#
_cell.length_a   1.000
_cell.length_b   1.000
_cell.length_c   1.000
_cell.angle_alpha   90.00
_cell.angle_beta   90.00
_cell.angle_gamma   90.00
#
_symmetry.space_group_name_H-M   'P 1'
#
loop_
_entity.id
_entity.type
_entity.pdbx_description
1 polymer ?
#
loop_
_entity_poly.entity_id
_entity_poly.type
_entity_poly.pdbx_seq_one_letter_code
_entity_poly.pdbx_strand_id
1 'polypeptide(L)'
;MNKSDILLNSINAFYILPENRTILKELLNKTGGISLRNLEWFITNYSKKNNLTYKTRDGKLFSVHCAYKSSLDGYSKKLFDPFCRSNKMQYIVPGTSDKISTTVAQLNFIRWCIKNSVVDYIRNHHSDLFNKGGILQKVIPV
;
A
#
# COMPACT_ATOMS: atom_id res chain seq x y z
N MET A 1 -17.77 -15.45 -15.15
CA MET A 1 -16.46 -15.05 -14.60
C MET A 1 -16.69 -14.49 -13.21
N ASN A 2 -16.01 -14.99 -12.17
CA ASN A 2 -16.28 -14.56 -10.80
C ASN A 2 -15.56 -13.22 -10.51
N LYS A 3 -16.03 -12.43 -9.52
CA LYS A 3 -15.48 -11.10 -9.20
C LYS A 3 -13.97 -11.14 -8.92
N SER A 4 -13.50 -12.22 -8.30
CA SER A 4 -12.08 -12.43 -8.02
C SER A 4 -11.23 -12.57 -9.28
N ASP A 5 -11.75 -13.19 -10.34
CA ASP A 5 -11.02 -13.39 -11.61
C ASP A 5 -10.89 -12.07 -12.36
N ILE A 6 -11.97 -11.29 -12.40
CA ILE A 6 -11.97 -9.94 -13.00
C ILE A 6 -10.96 -9.05 -12.27
N LEU A 7 -10.95 -9.10 -10.94
CA LEU A 7 -9.99 -8.36 -10.13
C LEU A 7 -8.55 -8.81 -10.41
N LEU A 8 -8.30 -10.13 -10.45
CA LEU A 8 -6.98 -10.67 -10.73
C LEU A 8 -6.47 -10.27 -12.13
N ASN A 9 -7.33 -10.27 -13.14
CA ASN A 9 -6.98 -9.77 -14.48
C ASN A 9 -6.58 -8.29 -14.45
N SER A 10 -7.32 -7.45 -13.72
CA SER A 10 -6.98 -6.03 -13.55
C SER A 10 -5.66 -5.83 -12.78
N ILE A 11 -5.39 -6.68 -11.79
CA ILE A 11 -4.13 -6.71 -11.05
C ILE A 11 -2.98 -7.10 -11.97
N ASN A 12 -3.16 -8.13 -12.80
CA ASN A 12 -2.15 -8.58 -13.76
C ASN A 12 -1.79 -7.47 -14.74
N ALA A 13 -2.80 -6.82 -15.33
CA ALA A 13 -2.58 -5.69 -16.23
C ALA A 13 -1.78 -4.56 -15.57
N PHE A 14 -2.03 -4.29 -14.29
CA PHE A 14 -1.29 -3.27 -13.54
C PHE A 14 0.19 -3.63 -13.31
N TYR A 15 0.48 -4.89 -13.02
CA TYR A 15 1.85 -5.36 -12.74
C TYR A 15 2.65 -5.78 -13.99
N ILE A 16 2.09 -5.69 -15.20
CA ILE A 16 2.86 -5.78 -16.45
C ILE A 16 3.93 -4.67 -16.49
N LEU A 17 3.59 -3.49 -15.98
CA LEU A 17 4.49 -2.34 -15.92
C LEU A 17 5.69 -2.61 -15.01
N PRO A 18 6.95 -2.49 -15.51
CA PRO A 18 8.16 -2.80 -14.75
C PRO A 18 8.27 -2.09 -13.40
N GLU A 19 7.91 -0.82 -13.34
CA GLU A 19 7.93 0.00 -12.13
C GLU A 19 6.99 -0.56 -11.05
N ASN A 20 5.79 -1.00 -11.44
CA ASN A 20 4.80 -1.51 -10.50
C ASN A 20 5.22 -2.87 -9.94
N ARG A 21 5.77 -3.76 -10.78
CA ARG A 21 6.25 -5.08 -10.31
C ARG A 21 7.53 -4.96 -9.46
N THR A 22 8.39 -3.97 -9.73
CA THR A 22 9.55 -3.71 -8.87
C THR A 22 9.10 -3.30 -7.47
N ILE A 23 8.17 -2.34 -7.35
CA ILE A 23 7.63 -1.93 -6.05
C ILE A 23 6.90 -3.10 -5.35
N LEU A 24 6.15 -3.91 -6.09
CA LEU A 24 5.51 -5.12 -5.56
C LEU A 24 6.55 -6.04 -4.90
N LYS A 25 7.62 -6.37 -5.62
CA LYS A 25 8.69 -7.24 -5.12
C LYS A 25 9.39 -6.62 -3.92
N GLU A 26 9.68 -5.32 -3.94
CA GLU A 26 10.28 -4.61 -2.83
C GLU A 26 9.46 -4.76 -1.54
N LEU A 27 8.16 -4.47 -1.62
CA LEU A 27 7.26 -4.52 -0.46
C LEU A 27 7.08 -5.94 0.08
N LEU A 28 7.03 -6.94 -0.79
CA LEU A 28 6.88 -8.34 -0.39
C LEU A 28 8.17 -8.94 0.18
N ASN A 29 9.32 -8.63 -0.43
CA ASN A 29 10.63 -9.10 0.02
C ASN A 29 11.21 -8.23 1.14
N LYS A 30 10.52 -7.16 1.53
CA LYS A 30 10.94 -6.18 2.55
C LYS A 30 12.27 -5.50 2.17
N THR A 31 12.50 -5.30 0.88
CA THR A 31 13.62 -4.52 0.36
C THR A 31 13.15 -3.08 0.09
N GLY A 32 14.03 -2.09 0.22
CA GLY A 32 13.66 -0.67 -0.03
C GLY A 32 13.07 0.10 1.16
N GLY A 33 13.23 -0.39 2.39
CA GLY A 33 13.00 0.38 3.62
C GLY A 33 11.54 0.64 4.01
N ILE A 34 10.57 0.15 3.22
CA ILE A 34 9.13 0.22 3.51
C ILE A 34 8.58 -1.19 3.60
N SER A 35 8.00 -1.54 4.74
CA SER A 35 7.29 -2.79 4.93
C SER A 35 5.77 -2.62 4.81
N LEU A 36 5.05 -3.73 4.63
CA LEU A 36 3.58 -3.75 4.69
C LEU A 36 3.04 -3.24 6.03
N ARG A 37 3.79 -3.39 7.13
CA ARG A 37 3.43 -2.83 8.44
C ARG A 37 3.59 -1.31 8.46
N ASN A 38 4.61 -0.76 7.80
CA ASN A 38 4.76 0.70 7.66
C ASN A 38 3.57 1.28 6.87
N LEU A 39 3.17 0.63 5.78
CA LEU A 39 2.00 1.03 4.99
C LEU A 39 0.71 0.97 5.81
N GLU A 40 0.46 -0.15 6.49
CA GLU A 40 -0.75 -0.30 7.30
C GLU A 40 -0.80 0.75 8.42
N TRP A 41 0.27 0.91 9.20
CA TRP A 41 0.34 1.93 10.25
C TRP A 41 0.15 3.34 9.69
N PHE A 42 0.80 3.68 8.57
CA PHE A 42 0.66 4.99 7.94
C PHE A 42 -0.81 5.26 7.59
N ILE A 43 -1.48 4.29 6.98
CA ILE A 43 -2.87 4.43 6.54
C ILE A 43 -3.83 4.47 7.74
N THR A 44 -3.74 3.52 8.66
CA THR A 44 -4.77 3.34 9.72
C THR A 44 -4.54 4.22 10.93
N ASN A 45 -3.30 4.65 11.20
CA ASN A 45 -2.95 5.44 12.37
C ASN A 45 -2.52 6.86 12.00
N TYR A 46 -1.41 7.00 11.27
CA TYR A 46 -0.84 8.33 10.98
C TYR A 46 -1.81 9.20 10.18
N SER A 47 -2.34 8.67 9.07
CA SER A 47 -3.19 9.44 8.18
C SER A 47 -4.53 9.82 8.82
N LYS A 48 -5.08 8.92 9.65
CA LYS A 48 -6.29 9.17 10.43
C LYS A 48 -6.06 10.29 11.45
N LYS A 49 -4.98 10.21 12.22
CA LYS A 49 -4.66 11.19 13.27
C LYS A 49 -4.43 12.59 12.71
N ASN A 50 -3.82 12.67 11.52
CA ASN A 50 -3.46 13.94 10.90
C ASN A 50 -4.47 14.42 9.84
N ASN A 51 -5.60 13.71 9.64
CA ASN A 51 -6.55 13.97 8.55
C ASN A 51 -5.86 14.13 7.17
N LEU A 52 -4.85 13.30 6.92
CA LEU A 52 -3.91 13.50 5.83
C LEU A 52 -4.62 13.45 4.48
N THR A 53 -4.46 14.55 3.73
CA THR A 53 -4.91 14.68 2.35
C THR A 53 -3.77 15.23 1.52
N TYR A 54 -3.49 14.63 0.37
CA TYR A 54 -2.49 15.13 -0.57
C TYR A 54 -2.98 14.99 -2.02
N LYS A 55 -2.27 15.63 -2.95
CA LYS A 55 -2.53 15.52 -4.38
C LYS A 55 -1.76 14.32 -4.95
N THR A 56 -2.47 13.37 -5.55
CA THR A 56 -1.86 12.21 -6.23
C THR A 56 -1.22 12.61 -7.55
N ARG A 57 -0.43 11.70 -8.16
CA ARG A 57 0.20 11.93 -9.48
C ARG A 57 -0.79 12.30 -10.60
N ASP A 58 -2.03 11.83 -10.52
CA ASP A 58 -3.12 12.18 -11.45
C ASP A 58 -3.83 13.50 -11.11
N GLY A 59 -3.32 14.23 -10.13
CA GLY A 59 -3.78 15.56 -9.75
C GLY A 59 -5.02 15.60 -8.86
N LYS A 60 -5.52 14.45 -8.39
CA LYS A 60 -6.70 14.40 -7.53
C LYS A 60 -6.35 14.57 -6.06
N LEU A 61 -7.26 15.18 -5.32
CA LEU A 61 -7.15 15.20 -3.86
C LEU A 61 -7.49 13.82 -3.31
N PHE A 62 -6.60 13.29 -2.49
CA PHE A 62 -6.69 11.97 -1.93
C PHE A 62 -6.62 12.04 -0.40
N SER A 63 -7.76 11.85 0.25
CA SER A 63 -7.83 11.67 1.70
C SER A 63 -7.55 10.21 2.03
N VAL A 64 -6.38 9.94 2.61
CA VAL A 64 -5.81 8.59 2.72
C VAL A 64 -6.72 7.67 3.54
N HIS A 65 -7.10 8.12 4.74
CA HIS A 65 -7.91 7.30 5.66
C HIS A 65 -9.32 7.06 5.10
N CYS A 66 -9.96 8.08 4.53
CA CYS A 66 -11.28 7.97 3.94
C CYS A 66 -11.29 7.03 2.73
N ALA A 67 -10.33 7.17 1.81
CA ALA A 67 -10.23 6.31 0.64
C ALA A 67 -9.92 4.85 1.01
N TYR A 68 -9.12 4.63 2.06
CA TYR A 68 -8.87 3.29 2.59
C TYR A 68 -10.15 2.64 3.12
N LYS A 69 -10.95 3.39 3.89
CA LYS A 69 -12.25 2.93 4.40
C LYS A 69 -13.21 2.56 3.27
N SER A 70 -13.37 3.43 2.27
CA SER A 70 -14.20 3.13 1.09
C SER A 70 -13.71 1.90 0.32
N SER A 71 -12.40 1.68 0.25
CA SER A 71 -11.83 0.49 -0.40
C SER A 71 -12.11 -0.79 0.38
N LEU A 72 -12.03 -0.75 1.72
CA LEU A 72 -12.42 -1.88 2.57
C LEU A 72 -13.91 -2.20 2.45
N ASP A 73 -14.77 -1.19 2.36
CA ASP A 73 -16.22 -1.39 2.24
C ASP A 73 -16.58 -2.01 0.87
N GLY A 74 -15.91 -1.59 -0.21
CA GLY A 74 -16.15 -2.11 -1.56
C GLY A 74 -15.57 -3.51 -1.81
N TYR A 75 -14.35 -3.80 -1.33
CA TYR A 75 -13.67 -5.08 -1.59
C TYR A 75 -13.85 -6.11 -0.48
N SER A 76 -14.25 -5.68 0.73
CA SER A 76 -14.11 -6.43 1.98
C SER A 76 -12.66 -6.80 2.33
N LYS A 77 -12.42 -7.22 3.57
CA LYS A 77 -11.11 -7.76 3.98
C LYS A 77 -10.67 -8.98 3.15
N LYS A 78 -11.61 -9.70 2.52
CA LYS A 78 -11.29 -10.89 1.71
C LYS A 78 -10.55 -10.55 0.40
N LEU A 79 -10.68 -9.32 -0.12
CA LEU A 79 -10.03 -8.87 -1.35
C LEU A 79 -9.17 -7.61 -1.14
N PHE A 80 -8.95 -7.20 0.12
CA PHE A 80 -8.18 -6.01 0.48
C PHE A 80 -7.59 -6.15 1.90
N ASP A 81 -6.54 -6.96 2.03
CA ASP A 81 -5.79 -7.16 3.28
C ASP A 81 -4.29 -7.06 2.96
N PRO A 82 -3.53 -6.14 3.60
CA PRO A 82 -2.07 -6.12 3.44
C PRO A 82 -1.41 -7.44 3.86
N PHE A 83 -2.03 -8.18 4.76
CA PHE A 83 -1.43 -9.38 5.34
C PHE A 83 -1.91 -10.64 4.61
N CYS A 84 -0.96 -11.51 4.28
CA CYS A 84 -1.20 -12.77 3.58
C CYS A 84 -1.83 -13.84 4.51
N ARG A 85 -3.02 -13.56 5.05
CA ARG A 85 -3.68 -14.36 6.10
C ARG A 85 -4.70 -15.37 5.58
N SER A 86 -5.25 -15.15 4.39
CA SER A 86 -6.18 -16.09 3.74
C SER A 86 -5.42 -17.19 3.00
N ASN A 87 -6.16 -18.12 2.37
CA ASN A 87 -5.59 -19.18 1.54
C ASN A 87 -4.67 -18.59 0.47
N LYS A 88 -3.39 -18.95 0.56
CA LYS A 88 -2.36 -18.47 -0.35
C LYS A 88 -2.53 -19.13 -1.72
N MET A 89 -2.18 -18.38 -2.75
CA MET A 89 -2.06 -18.85 -4.12
C MET A 89 -0.64 -18.64 -4.62
N GLN A 90 -0.23 -19.46 -5.58
CA GLN A 90 0.99 -19.21 -6.34
C GLN A 90 0.68 -18.17 -7.42
N TYR A 91 1.36 -17.04 -7.35
CA TYR A 91 1.22 -15.95 -8.31
C TYR A 91 2.48 -15.86 -9.17
N ILE A 92 2.30 -15.84 -10.48
CA ILE A 92 3.37 -15.58 -11.45
C ILE A 92 3.37 -14.08 -11.71
N VAL A 93 4.50 -13.41 -11.44
CA VAL A 93 4.60 -11.97 -11.64
C VAL A 93 4.55 -11.67 -13.15
N PRO A 94 3.63 -10.82 -13.63
CA PRO A 94 3.49 -10.55 -15.05
C PRO A 94 4.79 -10.05 -15.69
N GLY A 95 5.14 -10.62 -16.84
CA GLY A 95 6.37 -10.29 -17.56
C GLY A 95 7.65 -10.87 -16.97
N THR A 96 7.57 -11.78 -15.98
CA THR A 96 8.73 -12.51 -15.45
C THR A 96 8.39 -13.99 -15.22
N SER A 97 9.42 -14.81 -14.94
CA SER A 97 9.27 -16.20 -14.51
C SER A 97 9.12 -16.37 -12.99
N ASP A 98 9.06 -15.25 -12.25
CA ASP A 98 9.09 -15.30 -10.79
C ASP A 98 7.75 -15.74 -10.23
N LYS A 99 7.82 -16.65 -9.25
CA LYS A 99 6.65 -17.17 -8.56
C LYS A 99 6.70 -16.72 -7.11
N ILE A 100 5.60 -16.14 -6.62
CA ILE A 100 5.46 -15.72 -5.22
C ILE A 100 4.23 -16.36 -4.58
N SER A 101 4.33 -16.69 -3.29
CA SER A 101 3.19 -17.15 -2.49
C SER A 101 2.50 -15.95 -1.86
N THR A 102 1.30 -15.62 -2.32
CA THR A 102 0.57 -14.41 -1.93
C THR A 102 -0.95 -14.63 -1.99
N THR A 103 -1.75 -13.58 -1.79
CA THR A 103 -3.21 -13.60 -1.97
C THR A 103 -3.64 -12.49 -2.91
N VAL A 104 -4.80 -12.65 -3.57
CA VAL A 104 -5.43 -11.58 -4.35
C VAL A 104 -5.62 -10.31 -3.51
N ALA A 105 -5.96 -10.47 -2.23
CA ALA A 105 -6.14 -9.36 -1.29
C ALA A 105 -4.85 -8.55 -1.06
N GLN A 106 -3.73 -9.24 -0.87
CA GLN A 106 -2.43 -8.59 -0.67
C GLN A 106 -1.95 -7.90 -1.95
N LEU A 107 -2.10 -8.55 -3.10
CA LEU A 107 -1.78 -7.95 -4.39
C LEU A 107 -2.61 -6.69 -4.66
N ASN A 108 -3.91 -6.73 -4.35
CA ASN A 108 -4.82 -5.61 -4.54
C ASN A 108 -4.50 -4.44 -3.59
N PHE A 109 -4.19 -4.75 -2.33
CA PHE A 109 -3.78 -3.73 -1.35
C PHE A 109 -2.51 -3.00 -1.79
N ILE A 110 -1.49 -3.73 -2.23
CA ILE A 110 -0.23 -3.13 -2.70
C ILE A 110 -0.48 -2.28 -3.95
N ARG A 111 -1.27 -2.79 -4.90
CA ARG A 111 -1.68 -2.06 -6.10
C ARG A 111 -2.35 -0.74 -5.75
N TRP A 112 -3.25 -0.74 -4.77
CA TRP A 112 -3.91 0.47 -4.30
C TRP A 112 -2.93 1.47 -3.67
N CYS A 113 -1.96 1.00 -2.89
CA CYS A 113 -0.93 1.86 -2.32
C CYS A 113 -0.08 2.54 -3.40
N ILE A 114 0.28 1.82 -4.47
CA ILE A 114 1.05 2.36 -5.60
C ILE A 114 0.19 3.37 -6.38
N LYS A 115 -1.03 2.98 -6.76
CA LYS A 115 -1.92 3.81 -7.59
C LYS A 115 -2.25 5.16 -6.95
N ASN A 116 -2.38 5.19 -5.62
CA ASN A 116 -2.71 6.41 -4.89
C ASN A 116 -1.47 7.10 -4.29
N SER A 117 -0.26 6.81 -4.77
CA SER A 117 0.98 7.47 -4.33
C SER A 117 1.27 7.37 -2.82
N VAL A 118 0.71 6.37 -2.14
CA VAL A 118 0.95 6.11 -0.72
C VAL A 118 2.41 5.70 -0.51
N VAL A 119 2.94 4.83 -1.37
CA VAL A 119 4.34 4.40 -1.31
C VAL A 119 5.28 5.60 -1.50
N ASP A 120 4.99 6.45 -2.48
CA ASP A 120 5.78 7.65 -2.77
C ASP A 120 5.79 8.63 -1.60
N TYR A 121 4.62 8.88 -1.02
CA TYR A 121 4.49 9.78 0.12
C TYR A 121 5.38 9.31 1.28
N ILE A 122 5.32 8.00 1.59
CA ILE A 122 6.13 7.43 2.66
C ILE A 122 7.61 7.52 2.34
N ARG A 123 8.03 7.28 1.09
CA ARG A 123 9.44 7.42 0.67
C ARG A 123 9.94 8.85 0.89
N ASN A 124 9.16 9.84 0.49
CA ASN A 124 9.53 11.25 0.57
C ASN A 124 9.56 11.80 2.01
N HIS A 125 8.87 11.15 2.95
CA HIS A 125 8.79 11.58 4.36
C HIS A 125 9.31 10.49 5.30
N HIS A 126 10.16 9.58 4.81
CA HIS A 126 10.53 8.36 5.56
C HIS A 126 11.17 8.69 6.91
N SER A 127 12.09 9.65 6.92
CA SER A 127 12.76 10.12 8.15
C SER A 127 11.76 10.69 9.16
N ASP A 128 10.84 11.55 8.74
CA ASP A 128 9.86 12.17 9.65
C ASP A 128 8.85 11.15 10.20
N LEU A 129 8.51 10.14 9.39
CA LEU A 129 7.54 9.11 9.76
C LEU A 129 8.13 8.06 10.70
N PHE A 130 9.40 7.69 10.52
CA PHE A 130 9.98 6.49 11.17
C PHE A 130 11.25 6.71 12.00
N ASN A 131 11.94 7.85 11.91
CA ASN A 131 13.03 8.14 12.84
C ASN A 131 12.48 8.76 14.12
N LYS A 132 12.52 8.00 15.22
CA LYS A 132 12.39 8.55 16.58
C LYS A 132 13.77 8.99 17.09
N GLY A 133 14.11 10.25 16.83
CA GLY A 133 15.30 10.92 17.37
C GLY A 133 15.20 12.44 17.18
N GLY A 134 14.42 13.10 18.04
CA GLY A 134 14.20 14.55 18.05
C GLY A 134 12.73 14.88 17.73
N ILE A 135 11.91 15.50 18.58
CA ILE A 135 12.18 16.36 19.73
C ILE A 135 10.95 16.29 20.66
N LEU A 136 11.20 15.86 21.90
CA LEU A 136 10.59 16.46 23.07
C LEU A 136 11.13 17.89 23.19
N GLN A 137 10.38 18.87 22.73
CA GLN A 137 10.39 20.27 23.19
C GLN A 137 9.03 20.83 22.80
N LYS A 138 8.05 20.53 23.64
CA LYS A 138 7.15 21.60 24.06
C LYS A 138 7.97 22.42 25.07
N VAL A 139 8.70 23.42 24.59
CA VAL A 139 9.10 24.52 25.45
C VAL A 139 7.82 25.26 25.78
N ILE A 140 7.34 25.08 27.01
CA ILE A 140 6.39 26.00 27.62
C ILE A 140 7.19 27.27 27.87
N PRO A 141 6.82 28.43 27.29
CA PRO A 141 7.42 29.68 27.71
C PRO A 141 6.98 29.92 29.16
N VAL A 142 7.97 30.15 30.03
CA VAL A 142 7.78 30.66 31.40
C VAL A 142 7.16 32.05 31.32
#